data_AF-A0A8S3GZ00-F1
#
_entry.id   AF-A0A8S3GZ00-F1
#
_cell.length_a   1.000
_cell.length_b   1.000
_cell.length_c   1.000
_cell.angle_alpha   90.00
_cell.angle_beta   90.00
_cell.angle_gamma   90.00
#
_symmetry.space_group_name_H-M   'P 1'
#
loop_
_entity.id
_entity.type
_entity.pdbx_description
1 polymer ?
#
loop_
_entity_poly.entity_id
_entity_poly.type
_entity_poly.pdbx_seq_one_letter_code
_entity_poly.pdbx_strand_id
1 'polypeptide(L)' 'MSYNSQDELNAIVIDNGSGMVKAGFCGEDAPRAVFPAAVGRP' A
#
# COMPACT_ATOMS: atom_id res chain seq x y z
N MET A 1 -4.55 23.85 1.36
CA MET A 1 -4.51 22.63 2.19
C MET A 1 -3.05 22.22 2.29
N SER A 2 -2.37 22.55 3.38
CA SER A 2 -1.00 22.08 3.62
C SER A 2 -1.08 20.78 4.42
N TYR A 3 -0.66 19.66 3.82
CA TYR A 3 -0.52 18.41 4.57
C TYR A 3 0.73 18.48 5.44
N ASN A 4 0.61 18.07 6.69
CA ASN A 4 1.74 17.98 7.60
C ASN A 4 2.58 16.77 7.19
N SER A 5 3.92 16.89 7.20
CA SER A 5 4.83 15.82 6.76
C SER A 5 4.73 14.54 7.61
N GLN A 6 4.25 14.65 8.85
CA GLN A 6 3.95 13.49 9.70
C GLN A 6 2.75 12.69 9.19
N ASP A 7 1.78 13.33 8.55
CA ASP A 7 0.62 12.64 7.98
C ASP A 7 1.01 11.88 6.71
N GLU A 8 2.03 12.35 5.97
CA GLU A 8 2.58 11.62 4.83
C GLU A 8 3.22 10.29 5.25
N LEU A 9 3.96 10.25 6.36
CA LEU A 9 4.55 9.01 6.87
C LEU A 9 3.49 8.03 7.42
N ASN A 10 2.37 8.55 7.92
CA ASN A 10 1.23 7.74 8.35
C ASN A 10 0.36 7.25 7.18
N ALA A 11 0.61 7.70 5.95
CA ALA A 11 -0.16 7.29 4.79
C ALA A 11 0.09 5.81 4.47
N ILE A 12 -0.98 5.12 4.07
CA ILE A 12 -0.90 3.79 3.48
C ILE A 12 -0.73 3.95 1.98
N VAL A 13 0.31 3.35 1.43
CA VAL A 13 0.54 3.28 -0.01
C VAL A 13 0.05 1.93 -0.52
N ILE A 14 -0.71 1.93 -1.62
CA ILE A 14 -1.23 0.74 -2.27
C ILE A 14 -0.77 0.74 -3.74
N ASP A 15 0.11 -0.19 -4.08
CA ASP A 15 0.45 -0.52 -5.47
C ASP A 15 -0.55 -1.55 -5.98
N ASN A 16 -1.49 -1.11 -6.81
CA ASN A 16 -2.54 -1.95 -7.38
C ASN A 16 -2.11 -2.59 -8.71
N GLY A 17 -1.06 -3.40 -8.65
CA GLY A 17 -0.60 -4.20 -9.78
C GLY A 17 -1.61 -5.30 -10.14
N SER A 18 -1.76 -5.60 -11.43
CA SER A 18 -2.72 -6.61 -11.92
C SER A 18 -2.37 -8.06 -11.60
N GLY A 19 -1.11 -8.36 -11.25
CA GLY A 19 -0.68 -9.67 -10.77
C GLY A 19 -0.63 -9.73 -9.24
N MET A 20 -0.01 -8.72 -8.63
CA MET A 20 0.19 -8.64 -7.19
C MET A 20 -0.17 -7.23 -6.71
N VAL A 21 -0.97 -7.17 -5.65
CA VAL A 21 -1.17 -5.95 -4.87
C VAL A 21 -0.11 -5.90 -3.77
N LYS A 22 0.47 -4.72 -3.55
CA LYS A 22 1.39 -4.46 -2.44
C LYS A 22 0.88 -3.31 -1.60
N ALA A 23 1.00 -3.42 -0.29
CA ALA A 23 0.61 -2.35 0.64
C ALA A 23 1.65 -2.17 1.77
N GLY A 24 1.82 -0.94 2.23
CA GLY A 24 2.76 -0.59 3.31
C GLY A 24 2.58 0.86 3.77
N PHE A 25 3.31 1.26 4.81
CA PHE A 25 3.37 2.67 5.19
C PHE A 25 4.34 3.43 4.30
N CYS A 26 4.07 4.72 4.10
CA CYS A 26 4.94 5.61 3.36
C CYS A 26 6.31 5.72 4.04
N GLY A 27 7.38 5.69 3.23
CA GLY A 27 8.76 5.81 3.70
C GLY A 27 9.38 4.51 4.23
N GLU A 28 8.66 3.38 4.24
CA GLU A 28 9.24 2.07 4.55
C GLU A 28 9.97 1.47 3.33
N ASP A 29 11.04 0.72 3.58
CA ASP A 29 11.90 0.13 2.52
C ASP A 29 11.22 -1.00 1.74
N ALA A 30 10.17 -1.63 2.29
CA ALA A 30 9.49 -2.77 1.70
C ALA A 30 7.99 -2.78 2.04
N PRO A 31 7.13 -3.39 1.19
CA PRO A 31 5.71 -3.52 1.50
C PRO A 31 5.51 -4.48 2.68
N ARG A 32 4.55 -4.16 3.55
CA ARG A 32 4.14 -5.03 4.66
C ARG A 32 3.25 -6.18 4.21
N ALA A 33 2.51 -5.98 3.12
CA ALA A 33 1.63 -7.00 2.55
C ALA A 33 1.85 -7.10 1.04
N VAL A 34 1.91 -8.33 0.55
CA VAL A 34 1.97 -8.66 -0.88
C VAL A 34 1.04 -9.84 -1.12
N PHE A 35 0.05 -9.67 -2.00
CA PHE A 35 -0.96 -10.70 -2.27
C PHE A 35 -1.41 -10.68 -3.74
N PRO A 36 -1.93 -11.80 -4.28
CA PRO A 36 -2.44 -11.84 -5.65
C PRO A 36 -3.58 -10.84 -5.85
N ALA A 37 -3.63 -10.20 -7.03
CA ALA A 37 -4.74 -9.34 -7.42
C ALA A 37 -5.97 -10.14 -7.87
N ALA A 38 -6.41 -11.08 -7.04
CA ALA A 38 -7.51 -12.00 -7.32
C ALA A 38 -8.29 -12.33 -6.05
N VAL A 39 -9.57 -12.65 -6.20
CA VAL A 39 -10.46 -13.11 -5.12
C VAL A 39 -11.07 -14.43 -5.54
N GLY A 40 -11.01 -15.44 -4.67
CA GLY A 40 -11.70 -16.72 -4.88
C GLY A 40 -13.22 -16.53 -4.76
N ARG A 41 -13.99 -17.22 -5.61
CA ARG A 41 -15.45 -17.29 -5.49
C ARG A 41 -15.85 -18.62 -4.86
N PRO A 42 -16.76 -18.63 -3.85
CA PRO A 42 -17.29 -19.87 -3.25
C PRO A 42 -18.07 -20.72 -4.25
#